data_AF-A0A2K9YPI2-F1
#
_entry.id   AF-A0A2K9YPI2-F1
#
_cell.length_a   1.000
_cell.length_b   1.000
_cell.length_c   1.000
_cell.angle_alpha   90.00
_cell.angle_beta   90.00
_cell.angle_gamma   90.00
#
_symmetry.space_group_name_H-M   'P 1'
#
loop_
_entity.id
_entity.type
_entity.pdbx_description
1 polymer ?
#
loop_
_entity_poly.entity_id
_entity_poly.type
_entity_poly.pdbx_seq_one_letter_code
_entity_poly.pdbx_strand_id
1 'polypeptide(L)'
;MKTINYIVAYLSRIFSELSDKIDNFIGSNTINFIPDGIFAFLDAYKEFISHLSFDQLYIMTHLCFLSSIFLAVWNLASVFYGDALIVKLDLENRLPKLAKFIRLRRKFQQYYFGINLILIFVIVIMLFLVNLFILIYIK
;
A
#
# COMPACT_ATOMS: atom_id res chain seq x y z
N MET A 1 17.76 -50.50 2.23
CA MET A 1 17.44 -49.99 3.58
C MET A 1 18.54 -49.08 4.16
N LYS A 2 19.84 -49.41 4.08
CA LYS A 2 20.94 -48.55 4.57
C LYS A 2 21.05 -47.17 3.90
N THR A 3 20.80 -47.09 2.60
CA THR A 3 20.85 -45.83 1.82
C THR A 3 19.75 -44.84 2.19
N ILE A 4 18.54 -45.33 2.48
CA ILE A 4 17.41 -44.50 2.91
C ILE A 4 17.71 -43.90 4.29
N ASN A 5 18.24 -44.70 5.23
CA ASN A 5 18.62 -44.20 6.56
C ASN A 5 19.74 -43.15 6.50
N TYR A 6 20.68 -43.28 5.56
CA TYR A 6 21.74 -42.29 5.37
C TYR A 6 21.19 -40.95 4.85
N ILE A 7 20.25 -41.00 3.90
CA ILE A 7 19.58 -39.80 3.37
C ILE A 7 18.76 -39.12 4.46
N VAL A 8 18.02 -39.88 5.27
CA VAL A 8 17.23 -39.35 6.39
C VAL A 8 18.14 -38.68 7.42
N ALA A 9 19.24 -39.33 7.81
CA ALA A 9 20.20 -38.74 8.77
C ALA A 9 20.85 -37.45 8.24
N TYR A 10 21.17 -37.40 6.95
CA TYR A 10 21.71 -36.21 6.31
C TYR A 10 20.71 -35.04 6.28
N LEU A 11 19.46 -35.32 5.92
CA LEU A 11 18.38 -34.32 5.91
C LEU A 11 18.08 -33.80 7.32
N SER A 12 18.04 -34.67 8.33
CA SER A 12 17.84 -34.26 9.72
C SER A 12 18.95 -33.33 10.20
N ARG A 13 20.21 -33.59 9.80
CA ARG A 13 21.34 -32.72 10.15
C ARG A 13 21.26 -31.35 9.49
N ILE A 14 20.88 -31.30 8.20
CA ILE A 14 20.67 -30.03 7.50
C ILE A 14 19.54 -29.23 8.17
N PHE A 15 18.46 -29.91 8.56
CA PHE A 15 17.30 -29.26 9.17
C PHE A 15 17.65 -28.70 10.56
N SER A 16 18.43 -29.42 11.36
CA SER A 16 18.87 -28.91 12.67
C SER A 16 19.83 -27.72 12.52
N GLU A 17 20.81 -27.81 11.61
CA GLU A 17 21.73 -26.70 11.33
C GLU A 17 21.00 -25.44 10.81
N LEU A 18 19.90 -25.63 10.06
CA LEU A 18 19.06 -24.52 9.60
C LEU A 18 18.26 -23.91 10.77
N SER A 19 17.65 -24.76 11.62
CA SER A 19 16.89 -24.33 12.80
C SER A 19 17.78 -23.53 13.74
N ASP A 20 18.97 -24.03 14.07
CA ASP A 20 19.89 -23.35 14.97
C ASP A 20 20.35 -22.00 14.41
N LYS A 21 20.54 -21.89 13.08
CA LYS A 21 20.88 -20.61 12.44
C LYS A 21 19.71 -19.63 12.46
N ILE A 22 18.48 -20.11 12.30
CA ILE A 22 17.27 -19.29 12.41
C ILE A 22 17.10 -18.81 13.85
N ASP A 23 17.23 -19.69 14.84
CA ASP A 23 17.10 -19.35 16.26
C ASP A 23 18.19 -18.38 16.71
N ASN A 24 19.42 -18.56 16.24
CA ASN A 24 20.50 -17.60 16.49
C ASN A 24 20.27 -16.26 15.75
N PHE A 25 19.68 -16.25 14.56
CA PHE A 25 19.34 -15.02 13.85
C PHE A 25 18.21 -14.24 14.55
N ILE A 26 17.20 -14.94 15.05
CA ILE A 26 16.08 -14.39 15.84
C ILE A 26 16.56 -13.93 17.22
N GLY A 27 17.45 -14.71 17.88
CA GLY A 27 17.95 -14.41 19.21
C GLY A 27 19.02 -13.32 19.26
N SER A 28 19.90 -13.25 18.25
CA SER A 28 20.94 -12.21 18.14
C SER A 28 20.42 -10.89 17.59
N ASN A 29 19.38 -10.96 16.76
CA ASN A 29 18.65 -9.79 16.34
C ASN A 29 17.24 -9.88 16.92
N THR A 30 17.07 -9.38 18.14
CA THR A 30 15.81 -8.70 18.51
C THR A 30 15.66 -7.49 17.58
N ILE A 31 15.41 -7.76 16.31
CA ILE A 31 14.86 -6.76 15.41
C ILE A 31 13.45 -6.59 15.94
N ASN A 32 13.31 -5.62 16.83
CA ASN A 32 12.04 -4.96 17.08
C ASN A 32 11.60 -4.37 15.74
N PHE A 33 11.03 -5.22 14.87
CA PHE A 33 10.26 -4.81 13.71
C PHE A 33 8.92 -4.27 14.25
N ILE A 34 9.05 -3.16 14.97
CA ILE A 34 8.04 -2.18 15.37
C ILE A 34 6.98 -2.66 16.37
N PRO A 35 7.03 -2.16 17.62
CA PRO A 35 5.79 -1.95 18.37
C PRO A 35 5.59 -0.49 18.81
N ASP A 36 6.53 0.12 19.53
CA ASP A 36 6.17 1.25 20.40
C ASP A 36 5.78 2.54 19.65
N GLY A 37 6.46 2.86 18.54
CA GLY A 37 6.19 4.08 17.79
C GLY A 37 4.87 4.07 16.99
N ILE A 38 4.52 2.92 16.40
CA ILE A 38 3.25 2.80 15.65
C ILE A 38 2.08 2.73 16.62
N PHE A 39 2.19 1.98 17.73
CA PHE A 39 1.12 1.94 18.72
C PHE A 39 0.93 3.29 19.39
N ALA A 40 2.01 3.99 19.76
CA ALA A 40 1.91 5.36 20.27
C ALA A 40 1.27 6.34 19.27
N PHE A 41 1.60 6.23 17.98
CA PHE A 41 0.94 7.03 16.94
C PHE A 41 -0.55 6.70 16.82
N LEU A 42 -0.92 5.42 16.82
CA LEU A 42 -2.32 4.99 16.76
C LEU A 42 -3.11 5.49 17.98
N ASP A 43 -2.52 5.45 19.17
CA ASP A 43 -3.19 5.90 20.39
C ASP A 43 -3.32 7.42 20.43
N ALA A 44 -2.28 8.17 20.04
CA ALA A 44 -2.37 9.62 19.87
C ALA A 44 -3.41 10.03 18.81
N TYR A 45 -3.53 9.25 17.73
CA TYR A 45 -4.53 9.48 16.71
C TYR A 45 -5.94 9.19 17.23
N LYS A 46 -6.17 8.09 17.97
CA LYS A 46 -7.46 7.81 18.62
C LYS A 46 -7.85 8.91 19.59
N GLU A 47 -6.90 9.39 20.39
CA GLU A 47 -7.12 10.50 21.33
C GLU A 47 -7.55 11.76 20.59
N PHE A 48 -6.83 12.14 19.52
CA PHE A 48 -7.22 13.25 18.65
C PHE A 48 -8.66 13.10 18.12
N ILE A 49 -9.01 11.93 17.57
CA ILE A 49 -10.35 11.65 17.04
C ILE A 49 -11.42 11.76 18.14
N SER A 50 -11.11 11.35 19.36
CA SER A 50 -12.06 11.38 20.49
C SER A 50 -12.46 12.81 20.91
N HIS A 51 -11.66 13.81 20.55
CA HIS A 51 -11.93 15.22 20.83
C HIS A 51 -12.73 15.93 19.73
N LEU A 52 -12.96 15.31 18.58
CA LEU A 52 -13.72 15.92 17.49
C LEU A 52 -15.22 15.86 17.75
N SER A 53 -15.92 16.94 17.45
CA SER A 53 -17.39 16.91 17.39
C SER A 53 -17.87 16.05 16.23
N PHE A 54 -19.15 15.64 16.26
CA PHE A 54 -19.75 14.86 15.18
C PHE A 54 -19.61 15.56 13.82
N ASP A 55 -19.85 16.87 13.76
CA ASP A 55 -19.73 17.66 12.53
C ASP A 55 -18.28 17.70 12.01
N GLN A 56 -17.31 17.85 12.92
CA GLN A 56 -15.89 17.85 12.56
C GLN A 56 -15.46 16.49 12.04
N LEU A 57 -15.93 15.40 12.65
CA LEU A 57 -15.64 14.04 12.19
C LEU A 57 -16.22 13.78 10.79
N TYR A 58 -17.43 14.28 10.53
CA TYR A 58 -18.06 14.19 9.22
C TYR A 58 -17.27 14.94 8.14
N ILE A 59 -16.90 16.19 8.41
CA ILE A 59 -16.10 17.02 7.49
C ILE A 59 -14.75 16.37 7.23
N MET A 60 -14.09 15.87 8.28
CA MET A 60 -12.79 15.21 8.14
C MET A 60 -12.89 13.94 7.29
N THR A 61 -13.93 13.13 7.50
CA THR A 61 -14.22 11.95 6.68
C THR A 61 -14.41 12.32 5.20
N HIS A 62 -15.15 13.39 4.93
CA HIS A 62 -15.32 13.92 3.57
C HIS A 62 -14.01 14.37 2.93
N LEU A 63 -13.19 15.13 3.67
CA LEU A 63 -11.88 15.58 3.21
C LEU A 63 -10.96 14.41 2.88
N CYS A 64 -10.94 13.37 3.72
CA CYS A 64 -10.16 12.15 3.46
C CYS A 64 -10.60 11.45 2.17
N PHE A 65 -11.91 11.23 1.98
CA PHE A 65 -12.40 10.59 0.75
C PHE A 65 -12.19 11.47 -0.49
N LEU A 66 -12.42 12.78 -0.39
CA LEU A 66 -12.23 13.72 -1.50
C LEU A 66 -10.74 13.81 -1.90
N SER A 67 -9.83 13.87 -0.94
CA SER A 67 -8.38 13.85 -1.22
C SER A 67 -7.95 12.55 -1.90
N SER A 68 -8.56 11.42 -1.52
CA SER A 68 -8.32 10.11 -2.14
C SER A 68 -8.80 10.06 -3.59
N ILE A 69 -10.01 10.58 -3.87
CA ILE A 69 -10.52 10.74 -5.24
C ILE A 69 -9.61 11.68 -6.04
N PHE A 70 -9.22 12.82 -5.47
CA PHE A 70 -8.34 13.77 -6.13
C PHE A 70 -7.01 13.13 -6.54
N LEU A 71 -6.38 12.37 -5.64
CA LEU A 71 -5.16 11.61 -5.93
C LEU A 71 -5.38 10.57 -7.03
N ALA A 72 -6.52 9.87 -7.01
CA ALA A 72 -6.85 8.89 -8.05
C ALA A 72 -7.05 9.54 -9.43
N VAL A 73 -7.74 10.67 -9.48
CA VAL A 73 -7.93 11.47 -10.71
C VAL A 73 -6.60 12.03 -11.19
N TRP A 74 -5.76 12.54 -10.30
CA TRP A 74 -4.41 13.00 -10.64
C TRP A 74 -3.55 11.89 -11.23
N ASN A 75 -3.62 10.68 -10.64
CA ASN A 75 -2.95 9.49 -11.18
C ASN A 75 -3.46 9.15 -12.58
N LEU A 76 -4.78 9.18 -12.80
CA LEU A 76 -5.37 8.96 -14.12
C LEU A 76 -4.88 10.00 -15.14
N ALA A 77 -4.85 11.28 -14.77
CA ALA A 77 -4.29 12.33 -15.62
C ALA A 77 -2.81 12.06 -15.95
N SER A 78 -2.01 11.69 -14.96
CA SER A 78 -0.59 11.33 -15.14
C SER A 78 -0.41 10.10 -16.06
N VAL A 79 -1.35 9.16 -16.03
CA VAL A 79 -1.40 8.02 -16.95
C VAL A 79 -1.64 8.51 -18.38
N PHE A 80 -2.72 9.26 -18.65
CA PHE A 80 -3.04 9.71 -20.01
C PHE A 80 -2.02 10.71 -20.59
N TYR A 81 -1.72 11.77 -19.84
CA TYR A 81 -0.86 12.84 -20.32
C TYR A 81 0.62 12.51 -20.19
N GLY A 82 0.99 11.68 -19.22
CA GLY A 82 2.40 11.32 -19.01
C GLY A 82 2.97 10.58 -20.21
N ASP A 83 2.20 9.68 -20.82
CA ASP A 83 2.69 8.95 -22.01
C ASP A 83 2.77 9.86 -23.25
N ALA A 84 1.77 10.71 -23.45
CA ALA A 84 1.78 11.71 -24.51
C ALA A 84 3.00 12.66 -24.40
N LEU A 85 3.36 13.06 -23.17
CA LEU A 85 4.53 13.92 -22.93
C LEU A 85 5.84 13.20 -23.28
N ILE A 86 5.97 11.92 -22.92
CA ILE A 86 7.16 11.10 -23.18
C ILE A 86 7.40 10.96 -24.68
N VAL A 87 6.34 10.69 -25.45
CA VAL A 87 6.42 10.59 -26.91
C VAL A 87 6.73 11.94 -27.54
N LYS A 88 6.03 13.01 -27.14
CA LYS A 88 6.19 14.35 -27.73
C LYS A 88 7.59 14.95 -27.49
N LEU A 89 8.19 14.67 -26.34
CA LEU A 89 9.51 15.21 -25.97
C LEU A 89 10.66 14.25 -26.29
N ASP A 90 10.36 13.07 -26.84
CA ASP A 90 11.33 12.01 -27.13
C ASP A 90 12.25 11.67 -25.93
N LEU A 91 11.63 11.55 -24.74
CA LEU A 91 12.37 11.42 -23.48
C LEU A 91 13.15 10.12 -23.38
N GLU A 92 12.73 9.05 -24.07
CA GLU A 92 13.47 7.78 -24.08
C GLU A 92 14.85 7.93 -24.72
N ASN A 93 14.96 8.72 -25.79
CA ASN A 93 16.23 8.97 -26.47
C ASN A 93 17.06 10.04 -25.76
N ARG A 94 16.42 11.09 -25.25
CA ARG A 94 17.11 12.18 -24.55
C ARG A 94 17.63 11.77 -23.16
N LEU A 95 16.94 10.86 -22.47
CA LEU A 95 17.27 10.43 -21.11
C LEU A 95 17.37 8.88 -21.03
N PRO A 96 18.42 8.27 -21.61
CA PRO A 96 18.55 6.82 -21.74
C PRO A 96 18.60 6.09 -20.40
N LYS A 97 19.10 6.73 -19.33
CA LYS A 97 19.09 6.18 -17.96
C LYS A 97 17.66 6.01 -17.42
N LEU A 98 16.74 6.91 -17.78
CA LEU A 98 15.33 6.89 -17.38
C LEU A 98 14.46 6.03 -18.30
N ALA A 99 14.93 5.73 -19.52
CA ALA A 99 14.18 4.93 -20.49
C ALA A 99 13.73 3.56 -19.94
N LYS A 100 14.57 2.89 -19.15
CA LYS A 100 14.21 1.61 -18.49
C LYS A 100 13.03 1.78 -17.51
N PHE A 101 13.06 2.83 -16.69
CA PHE A 101 11.99 3.15 -15.75
C PHE A 101 10.69 3.54 -16.46
N ILE A 102 10.79 4.35 -17.52
CA ILE A 102 9.66 4.77 -18.36
C ILE A 102 8.96 3.55 -18.97
N ARG A 103 9.71 2.62 -19.57
CA ARG A 103 9.15 1.40 -20.17
C ARG A 103 8.49 0.49 -19.14
N LEU A 104 9.08 0.38 -17.95
CA LEU A 104 8.50 -0.37 -16.85
C LEU A 104 7.17 0.26 -16.40
N ARG A 105 7.15 1.57 -16.16
CA ARG A 105 5.94 2.33 -15.79
C ARG A 105 4.82 2.13 -16.81
N ARG A 106 5.14 2.20 -18.12
CA ARG A 106 4.16 2.05 -19.20
C ARG A 106 3.45 0.69 -19.18
N LYS A 107 4.14 -0.39 -18.77
CA LYS A 107 3.51 -1.72 -18.58
C LYS A 107 2.48 -1.73 -17.45
N PHE A 108 2.72 -0.99 -16.37
CA PHE A 108 1.80 -0.93 -15.24
C PHE A 108 0.66 0.09 -15.43
N GLN A 109 0.74 0.94 -16.45
CA GLN A 109 -0.20 2.04 -16.68
C GLN A 109 -1.66 1.58 -16.83
N GLN A 110 -1.90 0.49 -17.56
CA GLN A 110 -3.25 -0.08 -17.71
C GLN A 110 -3.81 -0.63 -16.38
N TYR A 111 -2.95 -1.25 -15.57
CA TYR A 111 -3.31 -1.74 -14.24
C TYR A 111 -3.66 -0.57 -13.31
N TYR A 112 -2.82 0.48 -13.28
CA TYR A 112 -3.11 1.68 -12.50
C TYR A 112 -4.41 2.35 -12.95
N PHE A 113 -4.68 2.41 -14.25
CA PHE A 113 -5.95 2.95 -14.75
C PHE A 113 -7.15 2.18 -14.16
N GLY A 114 -7.16 0.86 -14.29
CA GLY A 114 -8.25 0.01 -13.77
C GLY A 114 -8.42 0.13 -12.25
N ILE A 115 -7.32 0.06 -11.49
CA ILE A 115 -7.35 0.15 -10.02
C ILE A 115 -7.87 1.52 -9.57
N ASN A 116 -7.38 2.63 -10.16
CA ASN A 116 -7.84 3.97 -9.79
C ASN A 116 -9.32 4.17 -10.16
N LEU A 117 -9.79 3.64 -11.29
CA LEU A 117 -11.19 3.69 -11.67
C LEU A 117 -12.09 2.98 -10.64
N ILE A 118 -11.74 1.73 -10.30
CA ILE A 118 -12.48 0.94 -9.29
C ILE A 118 -12.46 1.66 -7.94
N LEU A 119 -11.31 2.19 -7.53
CA LEU A 119 -11.15 2.93 -6.27
C LEU A 119 -12.08 4.15 -6.22
N ILE A 120 -12.16 4.93 -7.30
CA ILE A 120 -13.06 6.09 -7.38
C ILE A 120 -14.51 5.64 -7.19
N PHE A 121 -14.97 4.59 -7.89
CA PHE A 121 -16.33 4.08 -7.74
C PHE A 121 -16.63 3.62 -6.31
N VAL A 122 -15.72 2.87 -5.68
CA VAL A 122 -15.87 2.41 -4.30
C VAL A 122 -15.97 3.59 -3.34
N ILE A 123 -15.09 4.59 -3.46
CA ILE A 123 -15.12 5.77 -2.58
C ILE A 123 -16.40 6.58 -2.77
N VAL A 124 -16.86 6.77 -4.01
CA VAL A 124 -18.12 7.49 -4.28
C VAL A 124 -19.31 6.76 -3.64
N ILE A 125 -19.37 5.43 -3.73
CA ILE A 125 -20.40 4.63 -3.06
C ILE A 125 -20.31 4.80 -1.54
N MET A 126 -19.11 4.73 -0.95
CA MET A 126 -18.92 4.92 0.49
C MET A 126 -19.36 6.31 0.95
N LEU A 127 -18.97 7.37 0.24
CA LEU A 127 -19.41 8.73 0.52
C LEU A 127 -20.93 8.87 0.45
N PHE A 128 -21.56 8.25 -0.55
CA PHE A 128 -23.01 8.24 -0.66
C PHE A 128 -23.68 7.57 0.55
N LEU A 129 -23.15 6.42 1.00
CA LEU A 129 -23.65 5.73 2.18
C LEU A 129 -23.45 6.55 3.48
N VAL A 130 -22.30 7.19 3.66
CA VAL A 130 -22.03 8.07 4.81
C VAL A 130 -23.01 9.25 4.81
N ASN A 131 -23.29 9.84 3.65
CA ASN A 131 -24.24 10.94 3.52
C ASN A 131 -25.68 10.52 3.84
N LEU A 132 -26.09 9.34 3.38
CA LEU A 132 -27.39 8.78 3.75
C LEU A 132 -27.49 8.51 5.25
N PHE A 133 -26.44 7.94 5.85
CA PHE A 133 -26.41 7.67 7.29
C PHE A 133 -26.61 8.97 8.08
N ILE A 134 -25.90 10.03 7.71
CA ILE A 134 -26.00 11.32 8.38
C ILE A 134 -27.34 11.99 8.18
N LEU A 135 -27.89 11.95 6.97
CA LEU A 135 -29.23 12.48 6.69
C LEU A 135 -30.32 11.81 7.53
N ILE A 136 -30.16 10.54 7.88
CA ILE A 136 -31.14 9.78 8.68
C ILE A 136 -30.93 10.00 10.19
N TYR A 137 -29.68 10.04 10.66
CA TYR A 137 -29.34 10.07 12.09
C TYR A 137 -29.24 11.48 12.68
N ILE A 138 -28.84 12.47 11.90
CA ILE A 138 -28.88 13.88 12.31
C ILE A 138 -30.23 14.43 11.87
N LYS A 139 -31.19 14.38 12.79
CA LYS A 139 -32.40 15.22 12.76
C LYS A 139 -32.17 16.46 13.60
#